data_AF-A0A9D8XBN2-F1
#
_entry.id   AF-A0A9D8XBN2-F1
#
_cell.length_a   1.000
_cell.length_b   1.000
_cell.length_c   1.000
_cell.angle_alpha   90.00
_cell.angle_beta   90.00
_cell.angle_gamma   90.00
#
_symmetry.space_group_name_H-M   'P 1'
#
loop_
_entity.id
_entity.type
_entity.pdbx_description
1 polymer ?
#
loop_
_entity_poly.entity_id
_entity_poly.type
_entity_poly.pdbx_seq_one_letter_code
_entity_poly.pdbx_strand_id
1 'polypeptide(L)'
;MSYFLRNQLFGALAAGLICAGGMMLQVSAQDAPQGTAVDMAQLRAAAEQGDAESQLSLGMYYFMGEGGLKQSDADAIKWFQLAAKQKNYQAQYMLGIYCMEGRTIKKNEELGLKLIQSAANGGFAEAQYEYASILAEQNKMDEALPWMEKAVEQEYYPAFAALGAHYIATAKPGTPEMNQGIQLLMAAAAEGDMDAQVTLGAALVEQKETAAGVVWLEVASMNGAKDVAEALKELEVTPEEASEIASVFYHGDGIIPKNYEKFKFWAEKSAAQNYAGAQTLLGMYYCIGVNHELLPERGIAHLEKAAAQNDPEALTLLAICCRNGRGTAQDAKRAIELLQKAAKLSYAPAYTQLAFSSLFGSGIASKAEVTRKLFEKAAAMNERTAIIFMEYCTKNGLSFENGAALLKQIAAAAKGGDAQAQYLMGEMYCDGHGVKMDEKTMAAYYTMAVKQNYIYALTELSRLYEMGIYVKENRDVAIQLALKAAEQGDQQALSYLNTVGQVDAAEKTQANN
;
A
#
# COMPACT_ATOMS: atom_id res chain seq x y z
N MET A 1 -10.97 20.56 20.80
CA MET A 1 -11.01 20.13 19.39
C MET A 1 -11.58 18.72 19.22
N SER A 2 -11.23 17.74 20.07
CA SER A 2 -11.78 16.36 20.01
C SER A 2 -13.31 16.24 20.07
N TYR A 3 -14.00 17.06 20.86
CA TYR A 3 -15.47 17.00 20.98
C TYR A 3 -16.25 17.51 19.74
N PHE A 4 -15.62 18.34 18.91
CA PHE A 4 -16.26 19.00 17.76
C PHE A 4 -16.17 18.11 16.51
N LEU A 5 -15.01 17.50 16.26
CA LEU A 5 -14.81 16.46 15.25
C LEU A 5 -15.67 15.22 15.54
N ARG A 6 -15.77 14.82 16.83
CA ARG A 6 -16.64 13.72 17.26
C ARG A 6 -18.11 13.97 16.91
N ASN A 7 -18.66 15.16 17.13
CA ASN A 7 -20.08 15.43 16.82
C ASN A 7 -20.36 15.66 15.32
N GLN A 8 -19.39 16.15 14.54
CA GLN A 8 -19.55 16.33 13.09
C GLN A 8 -19.51 14.98 12.35
N LEU A 9 -18.55 14.11 12.69
CA LEU A 9 -18.36 12.82 12.04
C LEU A 9 -19.31 11.73 12.60
N PHE A 10 -19.50 11.64 13.93
CA PHE A 10 -20.43 10.67 14.51
C PHE A 10 -21.90 11.12 14.47
N GLY A 11 -22.18 12.44 14.35
CA GLY A 11 -23.53 12.96 14.21
C GLY A 11 -24.20 12.61 12.88
N ALA A 12 -23.40 12.36 11.84
CA ALA A 12 -23.86 11.81 10.56
C ALA A 12 -24.03 10.27 10.63
N LEU A 13 -23.11 9.56 11.31
CA LEU A 13 -23.18 8.09 11.50
C LEU A 13 -24.38 7.64 12.35
N ALA A 14 -24.86 8.47 13.29
CA ALA A 14 -26.04 8.17 14.10
C ALA A 14 -27.39 8.49 13.42
N ALA A 15 -27.39 9.11 12.24
CA ALA A 15 -28.60 9.51 11.51
C ALA A 15 -28.66 9.00 10.05
N GLY A 16 -27.73 8.12 9.67
CA GLY A 16 -27.56 7.59 8.32
C GLY A 16 -28.04 6.16 8.08
N LEU A 17 -29.02 5.64 8.84
CA LEU A 17 -29.72 4.39 8.53
C LEU A 17 -30.72 4.59 7.38
N ILE A 18 -30.25 5.07 6.23
CA ILE A 18 -31.03 5.11 4.99
C ILE A 18 -30.09 4.86 3.80
N CYS A 19 -29.87 3.58 3.51
CA CYS A 19 -30.03 3.06 2.15
C CYS A 19 -30.11 1.52 2.14
N ALA A 20 -31.17 0.98 2.76
CA ALA A 20 -31.63 -0.40 2.50
C ALA A 20 -31.99 -0.64 1.01
N GLY A 21 -31.89 0.36 0.14
CA GLY A 21 -32.07 0.23 -1.31
C GLY A 21 -30.80 0.37 -2.17
N GLY A 22 -29.63 0.66 -1.58
CA GLY A 22 -28.41 1.01 -2.34
C GLY A 22 -27.27 -0.02 -2.29
N MET A 23 -27.23 -0.86 -1.25
CA MET A 23 -26.14 -1.83 -1.00
C MET A 23 -26.54 -3.29 -1.27
N MET A 24 -27.68 -3.52 -1.90
CA MET A 24 -28.30 -4.86 -1.99
C MET A 24 -27.58 -5.84 -2.95
N LEU A 25 -26.46 -5.47 -3.59
CA LEU A 25 -25.81 -6.29 -4.64
C LEU A 25 -24.29 -6.06 -4.80
N GLN A 26 -23.51 -5.95 -3.72
CA GLN A 26 -22.04 -6.05 -3.84
C GLN A 26 -21.41 -7.28 -3.18
N VAL A 27 -22.20 -8.18 -2.60
CA VAL A 27 -21.69 -9.38 -1.93
C VAL A 27 -22.01 -10.65 -2.74
N SER A 28 -20.97 -11.48 -2.93
CA SER A 28 -20.92 -12.82 -3.55
C SER A 28 -20.71 -12.96 -5.07
N ALA A 29 -20.08 -11.98 -5.74
CA ALA A 29 -19.46 -12.26 -7.07
C ALA A 29 -18.21 -13.17 -6.98
N GLN A 30 -17.76 -13.54 -5.78
CA GLN A 30 -16.58 -14.40 -5.57
C GLN A 30 -16.85 -15.91 -5.75
N ASP A 31 -18.11 -16.35 -5.70
CA ASP A 31 -18.47 -17.76 -5.96
C ASP A 31 -19.28 -17.97 -7.25
N ALA A 32 -19.58 -16.91 -7.99
CA ALA A 32 -20.04 -17.06 -9.37
C ALA A 32 -18.85 -17.51 -10.23
N PRO A 33 -18.88 -18.68 -10.88
CA PRO A 33 -17.78 -19.13 -11.71
C PRO A 33 -17.54 -18.11 -12.84
N GLN A 34 -16.52 -17.27 -12.67
CA GLN A 34 -16.01 -16.41 -13.71
C GLN A 34 -15.47 -17.30 -14.85
N GLY A 35 -16.28 -17.49 -15.90
CA GLY A 35 -15.82 -18.13 -17.13
C GLY A 35 -16.69 -19.26 -17.68
N THR A 36 -17.76 -19.68 -17.00
CA THR A 36 -18.75 -20.60 -17.60
C THR A 36 -20.03 -19.84 -17.90
N ALA A 37 -20.36 -19.67 -19.18
CA ALA A 37 -21.70 -19.23 -19.56
C ALA A 37 -22.71 -20.21 -18.93
N VAL A 38 -23.48 -19.72 -17.95
CA VAL A 38 -24.49 -20.54 -17.29
C VAL A 38 -25.50 -20.98 -18.35
N ASP A 39 -25.68 -22.29 -18.50
CA ASP A 39 -26.71 -22.82 -19.38
C ASP A 39 -28.08 -22.56 -18.72
N MET A 40 -28.68 -21.43 -19.08
CA MET A 40 -29.96 -20.98 -18.54
C MET A 40 -31.09 -21.98 -18.78
N ALA A 41 -31.01 -22.83 -19.81
CA ALA A 41 -32.01 -23.87 -20.03
C ALA A 41 -31.87 -24.99 -18.99
N GLN A 42 -30.64 -25.40 -18.67
CA GLN A 42 -30.37 -26.38 -17.61
C GLN A 42 -30.74 -25.82 -16.23
N LEU A 43 -30.36 -24.58 -15.93
CA LEU A 43 -30.70 -23.92 -14.66
C LEU A 43 -32.22 -23.88 -14.47
N ARG A 44 -32.96 -23.49 -15.52
CA ARG A 44 -34.42 -23.45 -15.47
C ARG A 44 -35.03 -24.83 -15.27
N ALA A 45 -34.53 -25.84 -16.00
CA ALA A 45 -35.01 -27.22 -15.84
C ALA A 45 -34.77 -27.74 -14.41
N ALA A 46 -33.61 -27.49 -13.81
CA ALA A 46 -33.30 -27.88 -12.45
C ALA A 46 -34.18 -27.14 -11.41
N ALA A 47 -34.38 -25.83 -11.59
CA ALA A 47 -35.27 -25.05 -10.75
C ALA A 47 -36.74 -25.55 -10.80
N GLU A 48 -37.22 -25.89 -12.01
CA GLU A 48 -38.55 -26.46 -12.25
C GLU A 48 -38.68 -27.88 -11.66
N GLN A 49 -37.58 -28.64 -11.57
CA GLN A 49 -37.53 -29.95 -10.91
C GLN A 49 -37.51 -29.88 -9.38
N GLY A 50 -37.42 -28.68 -8.80
CA GLY A 50 -37.48 -28.49 -7.36
C GLY A 50 -36.14 -28.22 -6.69
N ASP A 51 -35.03 -28.12 -7.43
CA ASP A 51 -33.72 -27.87 -6.83
C ASP A 51 -33.66 -26.47 -6.20
N ALA A 52 -33.44 -26.41 -4.87
CA ALA A 52 -33.54 -25.16 -4.11
C ALA A 52 -32.48 -24.12 -4.52
N GLU A 53 -31.28 -24.59 -4.86
CA GLU A 53 -30.15 -23.72 -5.25
C GLU A 53 -30.37 -23.14 -6.65
N SER A 54 -30.84 -23.96 -7.59
CA SER A 54 -31.25 -23.51 -8.92
C SER A 54 -32.44 -22.55 -8.85
N GLN A 55 -33.39 -22.77 -7.93
CA GLN A 55 -34.49 -21.83 -7.69
C GLN A 55 -33.99 -20.50 -7.15
N LEU A 56 -33.10 -20.48 -6.16
CA LEU A 56 -32.46 -19.27 -5.67
C LEU A 56 -31.74 -18.53 -6.81
N SER A 57 -30.86 -19.23 -7.52
CA SER A 57 -30.06 -18.70 -8.62
C SER A 57 -30.93 -18.10 -9.72
N LEU A 58 -31.98 -18.83 -10.15
CA LEU A 58 -32.92 -18.32 -11.15
C LEU A 58 -33.69 -17.10 -10.64
N GLY A 59 -34.04 -17.06 -9.36
CA GLY A 59 -34.60 -15.87 -8.71
C GLY A 59 -33.67 -14.67 -8.77
N MET A 60 -32.36 -14.87 -8.52
CA MET A 60 -31.34 -13.82 -8.62
C MET A 60 -31.18 -13.31 -10.05
N TYR A 61 -31.20 -14.19 -11.07
CA TYR A 61 -31.17 -13.76 -12.47
C TYR A 61 -32.38 -12.90 -12.85
N TYR A 62 -33.59 -13.22 -12.37
CA TYR A 62 -34.76 -12.34 -12.57
C TYR A 62 -34.65 -11.04 -11.79
N PHE A 63 -34.09 -11.06 -10.59
CA PHE A 63 -33.90 -9.85 -9.78
C PHE A 63 -32.90 -8.87 -10.42
N MET A 64 -31.81 -9.38 -11.01
CA MET A 64 -30.78 -8.56 -11.67
C MET A 64 -31.10 -8.25 -13.13
N GLY A 65 -31.96 -9.03 -13.78
CA GLY A 65 -32.22 -8.91 -15.23
C GLY A 65 -31.05 -9.39 -16.09
N GLU A 66 -30.36 -10.43 -15.64
CA GLU A 66 -29.18 -11.01 -16.30
C GLU A 66 -29.51 -12.33 -17.02
N GLY A 67 -28.53 -12.93 -17.70
CA GLY A 67 -28.71 -14.24 -18.37
C GLY A 67 -29.73 -14.23 -19.52
N GLY A 68 -30.00 -13.05 -20.11
CA GLY A 68 -31.02 -12.88 -21.14
C GLY A 68 -32.45 -12.78 -20.62
N LEU A 69 -32.64 -12.74 -19.29
CA LEU A 69 -33.93 -12.48 -18.66
C LEU A 69 -34.16 -10.97 -18.49
N LYS A 70 -35.42 -10.55 -18.52
CA LYS A 70 -35.78 -9.19 -18.12
C LYS A 70 -35.89 -9.13 -16.60
N GLN A 71 -35.44 -8.03 -16.01
CA GLN A 71 -35.62 -7.77 -14.59
C GLN A 71 -37.12 -7.88 -14.22
N SER A 72 -37.42 -8.69 -13.21
CA SER A 72 -38.78 -9.00 -12.77
C SER A 72 -38.80 -9.44 -11.31
N ASP A 73 -39.14 -8.52 -10.40
CA ASP A 73 -39.32 -8.81 -8.98
C ASP A 73 -40.37 -9.90 -8.75
N ALA A 74 -41.45 -9.90 -9.55
CA ALA A 74 -42.53 -10.88 -9.42
C ALA A 74 -42.06 -12.31 -9.70
N ASP A 75 -41.24 -12.50 -10.74
CA ASP A 75 -40.66 -13.80 -11.06
C ASP A 75 -39.58 -14.18 -10.03
N ALA A 76 -38.74 -13.23 -9.62
CA ALA A 76 -37.75 -13.43 -8.57
C ALA A 76 -38.40 -13.93 -7.26
N ILE A 77 -39.43 -13.23 -6.77
CA ILE A 77 -40.19 -13.59 -5.57
C ILE A 77 -40.79 -14.99 -5.69
N LYS A 78 -41.33 -15.36 -6.85
CA LYS A 78 -41.90 -16.71 -7.07
C LYS A 78 -40.83 -17.80 -6.86
N TRP A 79 -39.64 -17.60 -7.40
CA TRP A 79 -38.54 -18.54 -7.26
C TRP A 79 -37.97 -18.56 -5.84
N PHE A 80 -37.77 -17.40 -5.22
CA PHE A 80 -37.35 -17.31 -3.83
C PHE A 80 -38.36 -17.98 -2.88
N GLN A 81 -39.68 -17.87 -3.13
CA GLN A 81 -40.70 -18.58 -2.34
C GLN A 81 -40.58 -20.09 -2.40
N LEU A 82 -40.19 -20.64 -3.56
CA LEU A 82 -39.98 -22.08 -3.72
C LEU A 82 -38.72 -22.53 -2.97
N ALA A 83 -37.61 -21.81 -3.14
CA ALA A 83 -36.35 -22.11 -2.44
C ALA A 83 -36.47 -21.94 -0.91
N ALA A 84 -37.12 -20.87 -0.44
CA ALA A 84 -37.31 -20.58 0.97
C ALA A 84 -38.12 -21.65 1.72
N LYS A 85 -39.10 -22.29 1.06
CA LYS A 85 -39.85 -23.44 1.62
C LYS A 85 -38.96 -24.64 1.90
N GLN A 86 -37.82 -24.74 1.22
CA GLN A 86 -36.84 -25.80 1.38
C GLN A 86 -35.72 -25.42 2.36
N LYS A 87 -35.90 -24.34 3.13
CA LYS A 87 -34.91 -23.77 4.06
C LYS A 87 -33.64 -23.26 3.38
N ASN A 88 -33.73 -22.82 2.12
CA ASN A 88 -32.67 -21.99 1.55
C ASN A 88 -32.70 -20.62 2.25
N TYR A 89 -31.69 -20.33 3.08
CA TYR A 89 -31.66 -19.17 3.97
C TYR A 89 -31.42 -17.86 3.21
N GLN A 90 -30.64 -17.88 2.13
CA GLN A 90 -30.49 -16.72 1.25
C GLN A 90 -31.82 -16.35 0.59
N ALA A 91 -32.60 -17.32 0.11
CA ALA A 91 -33.94 -17.06 -0.41
C ALA A 91 -34.92 -16.55 0.66
N GLN A 92 -34.82 -17.05 1.90
CA GLN A 92 -35.59 -16.51 3.02
C GLN A 92 -35.23 -15.05 3.32
N TYR A 93 -33.93 -14.71 3.32
CA TYR A 93 -33.46 -13.34 3.46
C TYR A 93 -34.00 -12.44 2.35
N MET A 94 -33.86 -12.83 1.08
CA MET A 94 -34.37 -12.05 -0.06
C MET A 94 -35.88 -11.77 0.08
N LEU A 95 -36.68 -12.78 0.41
CA LEU A 95 -38.11 -12.60 0.66
C LEU A 95 -38.39 -11.69 1.85
N GLY A 96 -37.58 -11.81 2.91
CA GLY A 96 -37.61 -10.93 4.07
C GLY A 96 -37.47 -9.47 3.68
N ILE A 97 -36.46 -9.14 2.88
CA ILE A 97 -36.23 -7.79 2.35
C ILE A 97 -37.43 -7.31 1.51
N TYR A 98 -37.93 -8.13 0.58
CA TYR A 98 -39.12 -7.76 -0.20
C TYR A 98 -40.35 -7.47 0.69
N CYS A 99 -40.52 -8.20 1.80
CA CYS A 99 -41.63 -7.99 2.73
C CYS A 99 -41.47 -6.70 3.54
N MET A 100 -40.23 -6.35 3.89
CA MET A 100 -39.90 -5.10 4.60
C MET A 100 -40.11 -3.87 3.70
N GLU A 101 -39.64 -3.93 2.45
CA GLU A 101 -39.76 -2.80 1.52
C GLU A 101 -41.18 -2.63 0.96
N GLY A 102 -41.93 -3.72 0.81
CA GLY A 102 -43.25 -3.70 0.18
C GLY A 102 -43.21 -3.52 -1.35
N ARG A 103 -42.09 -3.85 -2.00
CA ARG A 103 -41.99 -3.89 -3.46
C ARG A 103 -42.68 -5.14 -3.98
N THR A 104 -43.67 -4.98 -4.86
CA THR A 104 -44.40 -6.06 -5.55
C THR A 104 -45.27 -6.96 -4.64
N ILE A 105 -44.88 -7.19 -3.38
CA ILE A 105 -45.70 -7.79 -2.32
C ILE A 105 -46.13 -6.73 -1.31
N LYS A 106 -47.30 -6.92 -0.69
CA LYS A 106 -47.80 -6.01 0.35
C LYS A 106 -46.80 -5.99 1.52
N LYS A 107 -46.34 -4.79 1.89
CA LYS A 107 -45.47 -4.55 3.03
C LYS A 107 -45.98 -5.29 4.28
N ASN A 108 -45.12 -6.09 4.87
CA ASN A 108 -45.40 -6.87 6.08
C ASN A 108 -44.10 -7.03 6.89
N GLU A 109 -43.88 -6.08 7.80
CA GLU A 109 -42.67 -6.02 8.63
C GLU A 109 -42.53 -7.23 9.56
N GLU A 110 -43.64 -7.75 10.10
CA GLU A 110 -43.63 -8.91 10.99
C GLU A 110 -43.16 -10.19 10.25
N LEU A 111 -43.69 -10.42 9.05
CA LEU A 111 -43.27 -11.54 8.22
C LEU A 111 -41.83 -11.36 7.73
N GLY A 112 -41.47 -10.15 7.32
CA GLY A 112 -40.10 -9.82 6.92
C GLY A 112 -39.10 -10.13 8.01
N LEU A 113 -39.36 -9.67 9.24
CA LEU A 113 -38.49 -9.90 10.39
C LEU A 113 -38.34 -11.39 10.71
N LYS A 114 -39.45 -12.14 10.67
CA LYS A 114 -39.41 -13.60 10.90
C LYS A 114 -38.57 -14.34 9.86
N LEU A 115 -38.63 -13.92 8.60
CA LEU A 115 -37.85 -14.51 7.51
C LEU A 115 -36.36 -14.18 7.66
N ILE A 116 -36.01 -12.93 7.95
CA ILE A 116 -34.63 -12.50 8.20
C ILE A 116 -34.07 -13.22 9.43
N GLN A 117 -34.82 -13.28 10.53
CA GLN A 117 -34.41 -14.01 11.74
C GLN A 117 -34.22 -15.51 11.47
N SER A 118 -35.09 -16.12 10.65
CA SER A 118 -34.94 -17.52 10.24
C SER A 118 -33.66 -17.74 9.43
N ALA A 119 -33.34 -16.84 8.50
CA ALA A 119 -32.12 -16.89 7.71
C ALA A 119 -30.86 -16.69 8.58
N ALA A 120 -30.90 -15.75 9.53
CA ALA A 120 -29.82 -15.50 10.48
C ALA A 120 -29.55 -16.74 11.36
N ASN A 121 -30.61 -17.35 11.91
CA ASN A 121 -30.52 -18.62 12.65
C ASN A 121 -29.99 -19.77 11.78
N GLY A 122 -30.23 -19.70 10.47
CA GLY A 122 -29.72 -20.63 9.47
C GLY A 122 -28.24 -20.46 9.10
N GLY A 123 -27.57 -19.43 9.65
CA GLY A 123 -26.15 -19.19 9.42
C GLY A 123 -25.83 -18.19 8.31
N PHE A 124 -26.83 -17.63 7.60
CA PHE A 124 -26.56 -16.72 6.49
C PHE A 124 -26.03 -15.36 7.00
N ALA A 125 -24.78 -15.02 6.71
CA ALA A 125 -24.05 -13.91 7.32
C ALA A 125 -24.72 -12.54 7.11
N GLU A 126 -25.20 -12.26 5.90
CA GLU A 126 -25.94 -11.05 5.55
C GLU A 126 -27.21 -10.93 6.40
N ALA A 127 -27.94 -12.03 6.60
CA ALA A 127 -29.14 -12.02 7.45
C ALA A 127 -28.80 -11.86 8.92
N GLN A 128 -27.67 -12.40 9.39
CA GLN A 128 -27.19 -12.18 10.76
C GLN A 128 -26.91 -10.70 10.99
N TYR A 129 -26.19 -10.05 10.08
CA TYR A 129 -25.94 -8.61 10.13
C TYR A 129 -27.24 -7.80 10.05
N GLU A 130 -28.11 -8.08 9.08
CA GLU A 130 -29.37 -7.36 8.91
C GLU A 130 -30.26 -7.49 10.16
N TYR A 131 -30.36 -8.70 10.71
CA TYR A 131 -31.08 -8.93 11.95
C TYR A 131 -30.48 -8.15 13.13
N ALA A 132 -29.15 -8.09 13.21
CA ALA A 132 -28.45 -7.28 14.21
C ALA A 132 -28.77 -5.78 14.05
N SER A 133 -28.76 -5.26 12.83
CA SER A 133 -29.10 -3.86 12.53
C SER A 133 -30.53 -3.53 12.96
N ILE A 134 -31.49 -4.41 12.66
CA ILE A 134 -32.88 -4.24 13.12
C ILE A 134 -32.98 -4.25 14.65
N LEU A 135 -32.23 -5.11 15.34
CA LEU A 135 -32.19 -5.13 16.81
C LEU A 135 -31.56 -3.85 17.37
N ALA A 136 -30.49 -3.35 16.75
CA ALA A 136 -29.84 -2.10 17.14
C ALA A 136 -30.78 -0.89 17.00
N GLU A 137 -31.56 -0.81 15.92
CA GLU A 137 -32.62 0.20 15.73
C GLU A 137 -33.69 0.14 16.82
N GLN A 138 -33.99 -1.07 17.32
CA GLN A 138 -34.89 -1.28 18.44
C GLN A 138 -34.25 -0.99 19.81
N ASN A 139 -33.04 -0.42 19.84
CA ASN A 139 -32.22 -0.18 21.04
C ASN A 139 -31.89 -1.47 21.82
N LYS A 140 -31.80 -2.62 21.15
CA LYS A 140 -31.45 -3.92 21.75
C LYS A 140 -30.02 -4.32 21.39
N MET A 141 -29.05 -3.46 21.73
CA MET A 141 -27.67 -3.67 21.32
C MET A 141 -27.05 -4.95 21.89
N ASP A 142 -27.39 -5.29 23.14
CA ASP A 142 -26.94 -6.53 23.78
C ASP A 142 -27.40 -7.80 23.03
N GLU A 143 -28.54 -7.74 22.36
CA GLU A 143 -29.03 -8.83 21.51
C GLU A 143 -28.42 -8.78 20.10
N ALA A 144 -28.03 -7.61 19.62
CA ALA A 144 -27.47 -7.39 18.28
C ALA A 144 -26.01 -7.84 18.16
N LEU A 145 -25.18 -7.56 19.18
CA LEU A 145 -23.73 -7.83 19.12
C LEU A 145 -23.38 -9.29 18.79
N PRO A 146 -24.01 -10.31 19.40
CA PRO A 146 -23.71 -11.71 19.06
C PRO A 146 -24.05 -12.08 17.62
N TRP A 147 -24.95 -11.35 16.96
CA TRP A 147 -25.26 -11.56 15.55
C TRP A 147 -24.24 -10.89 14.63
N MET A 148 -23.74 -9.70 15.01
CA MET A 148 -22.62 -9.07 14.30
C MET A 148 -21.35 -9.92 14.40
N GLU A 149 -21.05 -10.46 15.59
CA GLU A 149 -19.91 -11.35 15.81
C GLU A 149 -19.96 -12.58 14.90
N LYS A 150 -21.12 -13.24 14.77
CA LYS A 150 -21.28 -14.39 13.84
C LYS A 150 -21.11 -14.02 12.38
N ALA A 151 -21.48 -12.81 11.99
CA ALA A 151 -21.26 -12.33 10.63
C ALA A 151 -19.77 -12.02 10.39
N VAL A 152 -19.07 -11.47 11.40
CA VAL A 152 -17.62 -11.25 11.40
C VAL A 152 -16.84 -12.58 11.31
N GLU A 153 -17.27 -13.61 12.03
CA GLU A 153 -16.71 -14.98 11.95
C GLU A 153 -16.80 -15.58 10.54
N GLN A 154 -17.69 -15.05 9.70
CA GLN A 154 -17.89 -15.44 8.31
C GLN A 154 -17.32 -14.42 7.32
N GLU A 155 -16.45 -13.51 7.78
CA GLU A 155 -15.77 -12.50 6.95
C GLU A 155 -16.73 -11.53 6.23
N TYR A 156 -17.93 -11.31 6.81
CA TYR A 156 -18.88 -10.33 6.27
C TYR A 156 -18.51 -8.90 6.68
N TYR A 157 -17.69 -8.22 5.86
CA TYR A 157 -17.09 -6.91 6.15
C TYR A 157 -18.02 -5.78 6.60
N PRO A 158 -19.28 -5.66 6.15
CA PRO A 158 -20.20 -4.66 6.73
C PRO A 158 -20.45 -4.87 8.23
N ALA A 159 -20.37 -6.12 8.72
CA ALA A 159 -20.42 -6.39 10.17
C ALA A 159 -19.13 -5.96 10.89
N PHE A 160 -17.97 -6.05 10.25
CA PHE A 160 -16.72 -5.50 10.79
C PHE A 160 -16.83 -3.99 10.98
N ALA A 161 -17.34 -3.26 9.97
CA ALA A 161 -17.53 -1.82 10.03
C ALA A 161 -18.46 -1.42 11.19
N ALA A 162 -19.64 -2.06 11.28
CA ALA A 162 -20.63 -1.73 12.30
C ALA A 162 -20.17 -2.09 13.73
N LEU A 163 -19.60 -3.29 13.92
CA LEU A 163 -19.10 -3.71 15.23
C LEU A 163 -17.90 -2.86 15.67
N GLY A 164 -17.00 -2.56 14.73
CA GLY A 164 -15.86 -1.69 14.96
C GLY A 164 -16.29 -0.28 15.37
N ALA A 165 -17.23 0.33 14.63
CA ALA A 165 -17.80 1.63 14.96
C ALA A 165 -18.48 1.64 16.34
N HIS A 166 -19.18 0.55 16.70
CA HIS A 166 -19.77 0.41 18.04
C HIS A 166 -18.72 0.43 19.14
N TYR A 167 -17.63 -0.32 18.99
CA TYR A 167 -16.54 -0.31 19.97
C TYR A 167 -15.87 1.06 20.06
N ILE A 168 -15.60 1.73 18.94
CA ILE A 168 -15.06 3.10 18.97
C ILE A 168 -16.00 4.06 19.72
N ALA A 169 -17.30 3.96 19.50
CA ALA A 169 -18.28 4.86 20.11
C ALA A 169 -18.42 4.66 21.63
N THR A 170 -18.31 3.41 22.10
CA THR A 170 -18.62 3.01 23.48
C THR A 170 -17.40 2.79 24.37
N ALA A 171 -16.26 2.41 23.80
CA ALA A 171 -15.03 2.19 24.54
C ALA A 171 -14.42 3.51 25.02
N LYS A 172 -13.60 3.42 26.09
CA LYS A 172 -12.77 4.55 26.51
C LYS A 172 -11.51 4.59 25.63
N PRO A 173 -10.94 5.79 25.38
CA PRO A 173 -9.68 5.89 24.64
C PRO A 173 -8.57 5.02 25.22
N GLY A 174 -7.92 4.22 24.35
CA GLY A 174 -6.77 3.39 24.69
C GLY A 174 -7.09 2.06 25.41
N THR A 175 -8.35 1.62 25.46
CA THR A 175 -8.70 0.30 26.03
C THR A 175 -8.58 -0.83 24.99
N PRO A 176 -8.44 -2.11 25.42
CA PRO A 176 -8.43 -3.24 24.50
C PRO A 176 -9.65 -3.31 23.58
N GLU A 177 -10.83 -2.91 24.07
CA GLU A 177 -12.05 -2.87 23.28
C GLU A 177 -11.96 -1.83 22.16
N MET A 178 -11.37 -0.65 22.42
CA MET A 178 -11.11 0.33 21.38
C MET A 178 -10.14 -0.23 20.33
N ASN A 179 -9.06 -0.89 20.77
CA ASN A 179 -8.10 -1.50 19.86
C ASN A 179 -8.73 -2.60 18.99
N GLN A 180 -9.62 -3.41 19.57
CA GLN A 180 -10.43 -4.37 18.82
C GLN A 180 -11.32 -3.66 17.78
N GLY A 181 -11.94 -2.54 18.16
CA GLY A 181 -12.71 -1.69 17.24
C GLY A 181 -11.87 -1.18 16.07
N ILE A 182 -10.65 -0.70 16.33
CA ILE A 182 -9.70 -0.26 15.29
C ILE A 182 -9.37 -1.41 14.35
N GLN A 183 -9.07 -2.61 14.87
CA GLN A 183 -8.72 -3.77 14.03
C GLN A 183 -9.87 -4.16 13.11
N LEU A 184 -11.10 -4.18 13.61
CA LEU A 184 -12.30 -4.46 12.79
C LEU A 184 -12.48 -3.39 11.71
N LEU A 185 -12.35 -2.11 12.08
CA LEU A 185 -12.44 -1.02 11.11
C LEU A 185 -11.33 -1.05 10.07
N MET A 186 -10.10 -1.41 10.44
CA MET A 186 -8.98 -1.57 9.49
C MET A 186 -9.29 -2.65 8.46
N ALA A 187 -9.86 -3.78 8.87
CA ALA A 187 -10.25 -4.85 7.95
C ALA A 187 -11.33 -4.38 6.97
N ALA A 188 -12.40 -3.74 7.46
CA ALA A 188 -13.46 -3.22 6.59
C ALA A 188 -12.95 -2.09 5.67
N ALA A 189 -12.12 -1.19 6.19
CA ALA A 189 -11.56 -0.07 5.45
C ALA A 189 -10.63 -0.54 4.32
N ALA A 190 -9.90 -1.64 4.54
CA ALA A 190 -9.04 -2.26 3.53
C ALA A 190 -9.83 -2.84 2.35
N GLU A 191 -11.05 -3.35 2.60
CA GLU A 191 -11.97 -3.81 1.55
C GLU A 191 -12.71 -2.66 0.84
N GLY A 192 -12.41 -1.41 1.20
CA GLY A 192 -12.98 -0.24 0.54
C GLY A 192 -14.25 0.31 1.20
N ASP A 193 -14.64 -0.18 2.39
CA ASP A 193 -15.77 0.38 3.13
C ASP A 193 -15.46 1.83 3.53
N MET A 194 -16.15 2.78 2.90
CA MET A 194 -15.90 4.21 3.08
C MET A 194 -16.27 4.68 4.49
N ASP A 195 -17.32 4.14 5.09
CA ASP A 195 -17.75 4.55 6.43
C ASP A 195 -16.76 4.04 7.48
N ALA A 196 -16.20 2.84 7.27
CA ALA A 196 -15.10 2.32 8.06
C ALA A 196 -13.84 3.18 7.91
N GLN A 197 -13.47 3.60 6.70
CA GLN A 197 -12.33 4.49 6.46
C GLN A 197 -12.48 5.83 7.19
N VAL A 198 -13.66 6.44 7.14
CA VAL A 198 -13.95 7.70 7.85
C VAL A 198 -13.89 7.49 9.36
N THR A 199 -14.53 6.45 9.88
CA THR A 199 -14.61 6.17 11.31
C THR A 199 -13.22 5.84 11.88
N LEU A 200 -12.45 5.03 11.17
CA LEU A 200 -11.07 4.69 11.51
C LEU A 200 -10.20 5.94 11.53
N GLY A 201 -10.28 6.76 10.47
CA GLY A 201 -9.54 8.00 10.36
C GLY A 201 -9.80 8.93 11.54
N ALA A 202 -11.07 9.10 11.91
CA ALA A 202 -11.47 9.89 13.07
C ALA A 202 -10.94 9.32 14.40
N ALA A 203 -11.06 7.99 14.59
CA ALA A 203 -10.61 7.31 15.81
C ALA A 203 -9.09 7.41 16.03
N LEU A 204 -8.31 7.32 14.95
CA LEU A 204 -6.85 7.46 14.99
C LEU A 204 -6.42 8.89 15.33
N VAL A 205 -7.07 9.90 14.73
CA VAL A 205 -6.85 11.31 15.10
C VAL A 205 -7.13 11.55 16.58
N GLU A 206 -8.23 10.99 17.12
CA GLU A 206 -8.56 11.11 18.55
C GLU A 206 -7.50 10.48 19.46
N GLN A 207 -6.84 9.42 19.00
CA GLN A 207 -5.75 8.74 19.70
C GLN A 207 -4.38 9.40 19.51
N LYS A 208 -4.33 10.54 18.82
CA LYS A 208 -3.09 11.27 18.47
C LYS A 208 -2.20 10.51 17.48
N GLU A 209 -2.77 9.59 16.72
CA GLU A 209 -2.16 8.97 15.55
C GLU A 209 -2.59 9.76 14.29
N THR A 210 -2.34 11.07 14.31
CA THR A 210 -2.88 12.03 13.33
C THR A 210 -2.49 11.67 11.90
N ALA A 211 -1.23 11.30 11.66
CA ALA A 211 -0.74 10.95 10.33
C ALA A 211 -1.53 9.77 9.75
N ALA A 212 -1.66 8.67 10.51
CA ALA A 212 -2.41 7.49 10.10
C ALA A 212 -3.90 7.80 9.91
N GLY A 213 -4.49 8.60 10.82
CA GLY A 213 -5.89 8.99 10.70
C GLY A 213 -6.16 9.85 9.47
N VAL A 214 -5.30 10.82 9.17
CA VAL A 214 -5.38 11.65 7.97
C VAL A 214 -5.23 10.82 6.69
N VAL A 215 -4.33 9.83 6.67
CA VAL A 215 -4.21 8.91 5.54
C VAL A 215 -5.53 8.22 5.23
N TRP A 216 -6.20 7.66 6.25
CA TRP A 216 -7.50 6.98 6.05
C TRP A 216 -8.62 7.93 5.62
N LEU A 217 -8.63 9.16 6.16
CA LEU A 217 -9.56 10.20 5.70
C LEU A 217 -9.31 10.59 4.23
N GLU A 218 -8.05 10.69 3.82
CA GLU A 218 -7.69 10.95 2.42
C GLU A 218 -8.12 9.79 1.51
N VAL A 219 -7.98 8.55 1.97
CA VAL A 219 -8.50 7.35 1.26
C VAL A 219 -10.01 7.41 1.12
N ALA A 220 -10.75 7.69 2.19
CA ALA A 220 -12.19 7.90 2.13
C ALA A 220 -12.59 8.99 1.13
N SER A 221 -11.86 10.12 1.13
CA SER A 221 -12.09 11.21 0.19
C SER A 221 -11.84 10.79 -1.26
N MET A 222 -10.82 9.97 -1.53
CA MET A 222 -10.56 9.43 -2.87
C MET A 222 -11.66 8.47 -3.34
N ASN A 223 -12.26 7.72 -2.41
CA ASN A 223 -13.37 6.81 -2.68
C ASN A 223 -14.73 7.52 -2.81
N GLY A 224 -14.79 8.82 -2.51
CA GLY A 224 -15.97 9.67 -2.77
C GLY A 224 -16.76 10.07 -1.53
N ALA A 225 -16.21 9.88 -0.33
CA ALA A 225 -16.81 10.35 0.91
C ALA A 225 -16.98 11.88 0.87
N LYS A 226 -18.24 12.31 0.87
CA LYS A 226 -18.64 13.72 0.95
C LYS A 226 -18.47 14.13 2.41
N ASP A 227 -17.94 15.32 2.69
CA ASP A 227 -17.67 15.88 4.04
C ASP A 227 -16.28 15.62 4.65
N VAL A 228 -15.49 14.69 4.11
CA VAL A 228 -14.11 14.45 4.63
C VAL A 228 -13.14 15.59 4.30
N ALA A 229 -13.29 16.18 3.11
CA ALA A 229 -12.40 17.24 2.63
C ALA A 229 -12.42 18.50 3.50
N GLU A 230 -13.54 18.81 4.16
CA GLU A 230 -13.63 19.95 5.07
C GLU A 230 -13.02 19.62 6.43
N ALA A 231 -13.31 18.43 6.97
CA ALA A 231 -12.70 17.95 8.21
C ALA A 231 -11.16 17.96 8.13
N LEU A 232 -10.59 17.51 7.00
CA LEU A 232 -9.15 17.53 6.75
C LEU A 232 -8.52 18.94 6.81
N LYS A 233 -9.26 20.01 6.50
CA LYS A 233 -8.74 21.38 6.58
C LYS A 233 -8.64 21.91 8.01
N GLU A 234 -9.52 21.44 8.89
CA GLU A 234 -9.56 21.85 10.30
C GLU A 234 -8.52 21.14 11.16
N LEU A 235 -7.95 20.02 10.67
CA LEU A 235 -6.93 19.26 11.37
C LEU A 235 -5.59 20.00 11.40
N GLU A 236 -5.08 20.20 12.60
CA GLU A 236 -3.69 20.59 12.82
C GLU A 236 -2.79 19.40 12.54
N VAL A 237 -2.03 19.48 11.45
CA VAL A 237 -1.06 18.46 11.04
C VAL A 237 0.32 19.10 11.08
N THR A 238 1.20 18.56 11.91
CA THR A 238 2.59 19.00 12.04
C THR A 238 3.37 18.75 10.74
N PRO A 239 4.50 19.45 10.52
CA PRO A 239 5.35 19.18 9.37
C PRO A 239 5.87 17.73 9.33
N GLU A 240 6.18 17.15 10.48
CA GLU A 240 6.60 15.75 10.64
C GLU A 240 5.50 14.81 10.16
N GLU A 241 4.29 14.93 10.70
CA GLU A 241 3.13 14.11 10.32
C GLU A 241 2.78 14.28 8.84
N ALA A 242 2.84 15.50 8.31
CA ALA A 242 2.62 15.76 6.88
C ALA A 242 3.69 15.07 6.00
N SER A 243 4.93 14.96 6.47
CA SER A 243 5.98 14.21 5.78
C SER A 243 5.74 12.70 5.83
N GLU A 244 5.22 12.19 6.95
CA GLU A 244 4.85 10.78 7.10
C GLU A 244 3.68 10.42 6.17
N ILE A 245 2.62 11.22 6.15
CA ILE A 245 1.49 11.07 5.23
C ILE A 245 1.98 11.06 3.78
N ALA A 246 2.87 11.97 3.42
CA ALA A 246 3.45 12.01 2.08
C ALA A 246 4.20 10.72 1.75
N SER A 247 5.01 10.21 2.67
CA SER A 247 5.75 8.96 2.52
C SER A 247 4.81 7.76 2.26
N VAL A 248 3.70 7.67 3.00
CA VAL A 248 2.69 6.63 2.80
C VAL A 248 2.13 6.69 1.38
N PHE A 249 1.76 7.86 0.86
CA PHE A 249 1.24 7.98 -0.51
C PHE A 249 2.33 7.83 -1.60
N TYR A 250 3.60 8.04 -1.26
CA TYR A 250 4.72 7.83 -2.18
C TYR A 250 4.99 6.35 -2.42
N HIS A 251 5.03 5.56 -1.34
CA HIS A 251 5.33 4.13 -1.38
C HIS A 251 4.07 3.27 -1.63
N GLY A 252 2.94 3.67 -1.05
CA GLY A 252 1.79 2.79 -0.83
C GLY A 252 2.12 1.67 0.17
N ASP A 253 1.09 0.97 0.65
CA ASP A 253 1.24 -0.18 1.55
C ASP A 253 0.34 -1.37 1.20
N GLY A 254 -0.02 -1.48 -0.09
CA GLY A 254 -0.79 -2.60 -0.61
C GLY A 254 -2.28 -2.46 -0.36
N ILE A 255 -2.66 -1.91 0.79
CA ILE A 255 -4.03 -1.48 1.13
C ILE A 255 -4.25 -0.06 0.62
N ILE A 256 -3.35 0.85 0.98
CA ILE A 256 -3.36 2.23 0.52
C ILE A 256 -2.59 2.30 -0.80
N PRO A 257 -3.25 2.65 -1.92
CA PRO A 257 -2.58 2.76 -3.19
C PRO A 257 -1.62 3.96 -3.20
N LYS A 258 -0.56 3.85 -4.01
CA LYS A 258 0.28 5.00 -4.33
C LYS A 258 -0.56 6.12 -4.90
N ASN A 259 -0.29 7.34 -4.46
CA ASN A 259 -0.92 8.52 -5.01
C ASN A 259 0.07 9.69 -5.03
N TYR A 260 0.69 9.93 -6.19
CA TYR A 260 1.69 10.99 -6.33
C TYR A 260 1.11 12.40 -6.21
N GLU A 261 -0.19 12.59 -6.42
CA GLU A 261 -0.85 13.89 -6.19
C GLU A 261 -0.96 14.17 -4.69
N LYS A 262 -1.40 13.19 -3.89
CA LYS A 262 -1.46 13.28 -2.42
C LYS A 262 -0.07 13.36 -1.79
N PHE A 263 0.89 12.57 -2.28
CA PHE A 263 2.30 12.69 -1.88
C PHE A 263 2.78 14.13 -2.07
N LYS A 264 2.63 14.70 -3.28
CA LYS A 264 3.10 16.07 -3.56
C LYS A 264 2.40 17.09 -2.67
N PHE A 265 1.08 17.00 -2.52
CA PHE A 265 0.31 17.90 -1.66
C PHE A 265 0.85 17.92 -0.23
N TRP A 266 0.99 16.75 0.40
CA TRP A 266 1.43 16.64 1.79
C TRP A 266 2.92 16.98 1.96
N ALA A 267 3.78 16.56 1.03
CA ALA A 267 5.20 16.89 1.06
C ALA A 267 5.43 18.40 0.87
N GLU A 268 4.68 19.06 -0.03
CA GLU A 268 4.75 20.52 -0.22
C GLU A 268 4.24 21.27 1.00
N LYS A 269 3.14 20.81 1.63
CA LYS A 269 2.61 21.38 2.88
C LYS A 269 3.62 21.28 4.03
N SER A 270 4.33 20.16 4.16
CA SER A 270 5.39 19.97 5.14
C SER A 270 6.63 20.84 4.83
N ALA A 271 7.10 20.81 3.57
CA ALA A 271 8.27 21.58 3.14
C ALA A 271 8.07 23.10 3.24
N ALA A 272 6.84 23.59 3.06
CA ALA A 272 6.47 25.00 3.26
C ALA A 272 6.65 25.47 4.71
N GLN A 273 6.56 24.54 5.67
CA GLN A 273 6.87 24.78 7.09
C GLN A 273 8.35 24.56 7.41
N ASN A 274 9.19 24.51 6.39
CA ASN A 274 10.64 24.34 6.46
C ASN A 274 11.11 22.98 7.03
N TYR A 275 10.31 21.93 6.97
CA TYR A 275 10.73 20.60 7.43
C TYR A 275 11.72 19.96 6.47
N ALA A 276 12.89 19.55 6.99
CA ALA A 276 13.99 19.02 6.18
C ALA A 276 13.64 17.69 5.51
N GLY A 277 12.98 16.76 6.22
CA GLY A 277 12.63 15.44 5.66
C GLY A 277 11.75 15.55 4.41
N ALA A 278 10.74 16.40 4.43
CA ALA A 278 9.87 16.62 3.26
C ALA A 278 10.59 17.34 2.11
N GLN A 279 11.52 18.25 2.42
CA GLN A 279 12.39 18.85 1.42
C GLN A 279 13.30 17.78 0.78
N THR A 280 13.85 16.85 1.55
CA THR A 280 14.63 15.72 1.03
C THR A 280 13.78 14.82 0.14
N LEU A 281 12.57 14.46 0.56
CA LEU A 281 11.64 13.63 -0.23
C LEU A 281 11.27 14.29 -1.57
N LEU A 282 10.90 15.57 -1.57
CA LEU A 282 10.63 16.31 -2.82
C LEU A 282 11.89 16.43 -3.69
N GLY A 283 13.04 16.66 -3.05
CA GLY A 283 14.34 16.69 -3.69
C GLY A 283 14.64 15.41 -4.46
N MET A 284 14.49 14.27 -3.79
CA MET A 284 14.65 12.93 -4.37
C MET A 284 13.65 12.69 -5.50
N TYR A 285 12.36 12.96 -5.28
CA TYR A 285 11.28 12.74 -6.25
C TYR A 285 11.59 13.43 -7.59
N TYR A 286 11.88 14.73 -7.57
CA TYR A 286 12.15 15.51 -8.78
C TYR A 286 13.52 15.24 -9.38
N CYS A 287 14.54 14.95 -8.55
CA CYS A 287 15.85 14.61 -9.06
C CYS A 287 15.81 13.29 -9.81
N ILE A 288 15.19 12.23 -9.27
CA ILE A 288 15.20 10.88 -9.85
C ILE A 288 14.18 10.73 -10.98
N GLY A 289 13.09 11.51 -10.97
CA GLY A 289 12.08 11.48 -12.04
C GLY A 289 11.02 10.41 -11.84
N VAL A 290 10.63 10.16 -10.59
CA VAL A 290 9.51 9.27 -10.25
C VAL A 290 8.24 9.76 -10.94
N ASN A 291 7.38 8.83 -11.39
CA ASN A 291 6.15 9.14 -12.13
C ASN A 291 6.37 10.02 -13.38
N HIS A 292 7.52 9.85 -14.07
CA HIS A 292 7.90 10.62 -15.26
C HIS A 292 8.09 12.13 -15.02
N GLU A 293 8.22 12.58 -13.76
CA GLU A 293 8.42 14.00 -13.39
C GLU A 293 9.90 14.30 -13.09
N LEU A 294 10.76 14.21 -14.11
CA LEU A 294 12.18 14.55 -14.00
C LEU A 294 12.40 16.07 -14.09
N LEU A 295 12.53 16.73 -12.94
CA LEU A 295 12.69 18.19 -12.80
C LEU A 295 13.88 18.52 -11.88
N PRO A 296 15.12 18.19 -12.30
CA PRO A 296 16.25 18.15 -11.38
C PRO A 296 16.58 19.52 -10.78
N GLU A 297 16.41 20.65 -11.47
CA GLU A 297 16.63 21.99 -10.90
C GLU A 297 15.68 22.26 -9.72
N ARG A 298 14.42 21.80 -9.82
CA ARG A 298 13.45 21.90 -8.73
C ARG A 298 13.85 21.00 -7.56
N GLY A 299 14.30 19.78 -7.86
CA GLY A 299 14.83 18.85 -6.85
C GLY A 299 16.01 19.44 -6.08
N ILE A 300 16.99 20.01 -6.79
CA ILE A 300 18.14 20.69 -6.18
C ILE A 300 17.70 21.83 -5.28
N ALA A 301 16.74 22.66 -5.69
CA ALA A 301 16.24 23.75 -4.85
C ALA A 301 15.68 23.27 -3.50
N HIS A 302 15.06 22.08 -3.44
CA HIS A 302 14.62 21.48 -2.19
C HIS A 302 15.78 20.87 -1.41
N LEU A 303 16.68 20.13 -2.08
CA LEU A 303 17.86 19.53 -1.43
C LEU A 303 18.79 20.58 -0.80
N GLU A 304 18.96 21.75 -1.43
CA GLU A 304 19.74 22.87 -0.87
C GLU A 304 19.15 23.38 0.45
N LYS A 305 17.82 23.46 0.55
CA LYS A 305 17.13 23.87 1.79
C LYS A 305 17.32 22.83 2.89
N ALA A 306 17.15 21.54 2.59
CA ALA A 306 17.35 20.46 3.55
C ALA A 306 18.82 20.36 3.98
N ALA A 307 19.76 20.48 3.03
CA ALA A 307 21.20 20.50 3.29
C ALA A 307 21.62 21.67 4.18
N ALA A 308 21.00 22.85 4.03
CA ALA A 308 21.23 24.00 4.92
C ALA A 308 20.81 23.72 6.37
N GLN A 309 19.90 22.77 6.59
CA GLN A 309 19.48 22.28 7.90
C GLN A 309 20.33 21.12 8.43
N ASN A 310 21.41 20.76 7.70
CA ASN A 310 22.27 19.60 7.97
C ASN A 310 21.55 18.24 7.85
N ASP A 311 20.55 18.14 6.97
CA ASP A 311 19.99 16.83 6.63
C ASP A 311 21.05 15.98 5.88
N PRO A 312 21.48 14.84 6.45
CA PRO A 312 22.61 14.08 5.90
C PRO A 312 22.30 13.40 4.57
N GLU A 313 21.04 13.01 4.35
CA GLU A 313 20.58 12.41 3.10
C GLU A 313 20.56 13.47 1.99
N ALA A 314 19.98 14.64 2.23
CA ALA A 314 20.00 15.74 1.28
C ALA A 314 21.42 16.21 0.95
N LEU A 315 22.31 16.30 1.94
CA LEU A 315 23.73 16.61 1.71
C LEU A 315 24.37 15.59 0.76
N THR A 316 24.04 14.31 0.91
CA THR A 316 24.57 13.22 0.08
C THR A 316 23.98 13.24 -1.33
N LEU A 317 22.65 13.37 -1.46
CA LEU A 317 21.96 13.47 -2.75
C LEU A 317 22.40 14.70 -3.54
N LEU A 318 22.53 15.85 -2.87
CA LEU A 318 23.02 17.08 -3.47
C LEU A 318 24.46 16.91 -3.95
N ALA A 319 25.31 16.19 -3.20
CA ALA A 319 26.67 15.90 -3.62
C ALA A 319 26.74 15.04 -4.89
N ILE A 320 25.90 14.00 -4.98
CA ILE A 320 25.79 13.15 -6.17
C ILE A 320 25.35 14.01 -7.37
N CYS A 321 24.37 14.90 -7.17
CA CYS A 321 23.92 15.80 -8.23
C CYS A 321 24.99 16.80 -8.65
N CYS A 322 25.69 17.44 -7.71
CA CYS A 322 26.81 18.35 -7.98
C CYS A 322 27.94 17.66 -8.74
N ARG A 323 28.31 16.43 -8.34
CA ARG A 323 29.36 15.65 -9.01
C ARG A 323 29.03 15.36 -10.47
N ASN A 324 27.76 15.10 -10.77
CA ASN A 324 27.29 14.68 -12.09
C ASN A 324 26.70 15.82 -12.93
N GLY A 325 26.53 17.02 -12.37
CA GLY A 325 25.88 18.14 -13.05
C GLY A 325 24.37 17.92 -13.29
N ARG A 326 23.68 17.17 -12.41
CA ARG A 326 22.24 16.91 -12.51
C ARG A 326 21.45 18.05 -11.85
N GLY A 327 20.79 18.89 -12.65
CA GLY A 327 20.02 20.05 -12.15
C GLY A 327 20.88 21.17 -11.55
N THR A 328 22.19 21.09 -11.69
CA THR A 328 23.17 22.05 -11.18
C THR A 328 24.45 22.00 -12.02
N ALA A 329 25.31 23.00 -11.92
CA ALA A 329 26.62 22.96 -12.54
C ALA A 329 27.47 21.84 -11.93
N GLN A 330 28.29 21.19 -12.77
CA GLN A 330 29.18 20.15 -12.29
C GLN A 330 30.27 20.74 -11.37
N ASP A 331 30.31 20.29 -10.13
CA ASP A 331 31.27 20.76 -9.11
C ASP A 331 31.68 19.61 -8.16
N ALA A 332 32.82 18.99 -8.49
CA ALA A 332 33.37 17.90 -7.70
C ALA A 332 33.90 18.36 -6.33
N LYS A 333 34.37 19.61 -6.21
CA LYS A 333 34.89 20.13 -4.95
C LYS A 333 33.75 20.31 -3.96
N ARG A 334 32.67 20.94 -4.40
CA ARG A 334 31.44 21.10 -3.62
C ARG A 334 30.85 19.76 -3.22
N ALA A 335 30.82 18.78 -4.11
CA ALA A 335 30.36 17.43 -3.79
C ALA A 335 31.16 16.81 -2.62
N ILE A 336 32.49 16.90 -2.64
CA ILE A 336 33.34 16.39 -1.55
C ILE A 336 33.05 17.13 -0.23
N GLU A 337 32.91 18.45 -0.26
CA GLU A 337 32.59 19.25 0.95
C GLU A 337 31.24 18.85 1.56
N LEU A 338 30.22 18.64 0.73
CA LEU A 338 28.89 18.19 1.16
C LEU A 338 28.96 16.78 1.77
N LEU A 339 29.64 15.84 1.11
CA LEU A 339 29.82 14.50 1.64
C LEU A 339 30.62 14.47 2.94
N GLN A 340 31.64 15.32 3.09
CA GLN A 340 32.37 15.46 4.34
C GLN A 340 31.48 15.99 5.48
N LYS A 341 30.53 16.89 5.18
CA LYS A 341 29.52 17.33 6.15
C LYS A 341 28.60 16.17 6.55
N ALA A 342 28.05 15.43 5.57
CA ALA A 342 27.19 14.27 5.85
C ALA A 342 27.93 13.16 6.64
N ALA A 343 29.19 12.90 6.31
CA ALA A 343 30.03 11.94 7.04
C ALA A 343 30.27 12.35 8.50
N LYS A 344 30.44 13.66 8.78
CA LYS A 344 30.55 14.17 10.16
C LYS A 344 29.28 13.95 10.98
N LEU A 345 28.13 13.83 10.32
CA LEU A 345 26.84 13.47 10.94
C LEU A 345 26.68 11.95 11.08
N SER A 346 27.73 11.17 10.82
CA SER A 346 27.71 9.70 10.87
C SER A 346 26.69 9.07 9.91
N TYR A 347 26.51 9.66 8.73
CA TYR A 347 25.67 9.06 7.69
C TYR A 347 26.48 8.06 6.86
N ALA A 348 26.10 6.78 6.91
CA ALA A 348 26.87 5.69 6.31
C ALA A 348 27.07 5.84 4.79
N PRO A 349 26.02 6.16 3.99
CA PRO A 349 26.18 6.34 2.53
C PRO A 349 27.19 7.44 2.15
N ALA A 350 27.35 8.48 2.99
CA ALA A 350 28.33 9.53 2.72
C ALA A 350 29.77 9.00 2.73
N TYR A 351 30.10 8.03 3.59
CA TYR A 351 31.43 7.42 3.63
C TYR A 351 31.71 6.63 2.34
N THR A 352 30.73 5.87 1.86
CA THR A 352 30.82 5.13 0.60
C THR A 352 31.01 6.07 -0.59
N GLN A 353 30.20 7.14 -0.65
CA GLN A 353 30.31 8.15 -1.70
C GLN A 353 31.65 8.89 -1.67
N LEU A 354 32.21 9.18 -0.49
CA LEU A 354 33.56 9.74 -0.33
C LEU A 354 34.63 8.76 -0.80
N ALA A 355 34.51 7.49 -0.44
CA ALA A 355 35.45 6.45 -0.83
C ALA A 355 35.51 6.31 -2.35
N PHE A 356 34.35 6.23 -3.01
CA PHE A 356 34.29 6.20 -4.47
C PHE A 356 34.80 7.49 -5.11
N SER A 357 34.51 8.66 -4.54
CA SER A 357 35.03 9.93 -5.05
C SER A 357 36.56 10.02 -4.93
N SER A 358 37.14 9.47 -3.86
CA SER A 358 38.59 9.34 -3.66
C SER A 358 39.23 8.33 -4.64
N LEU A 359 38.52 7.22 -4.91
CA LEU A 359 39.02 6.14 -5.76
C LEU A 359 38.96 6.49 -7.25
N PHE A 360 37.85 7.07 -7.71
CA PHE A 360 37.54 7.28 -9.13
C PHE A 360 37.54 8.76 -9.57
N GLY A 361 37.75 9.70 -8.65
CA GLY A 361 37.76 11.13 -8.95
C GLY A 361 38.94 11.56 -9.83
N SER A 362 38.68 12.44 -10.80
CA SER A 362 39.71 13.02 -11.65
C SER A 362 40.59 13.99 -10.85
N GLY A 363 41.83 13.59 -10.55
CA GLY A 363 42.86 14.50 -10.00
C GLY A 363 43.24 14.32 -8.53
N ILE A 364 42.73 13.30 -7.84
CA ILE A 364 43.25 12.89 -6.53
C ILE A 364 44.11 11.65 -6.76
N ALA A 365 45.39 11.70 -6.40
CA ALA A 365 46.16 10.47 -6.22
C ALA A 365 45.46 9.68 -5.11
N SER A 366 44.81 8.57 -5.46
CA SER A 366 44.10 7.71 -4.49
C SER A 366 45.07 7.40 -3.36
N LYS A 367 44.75 7.86 -2.15
CA LYS A 367 45.40 7.35 -0.96
C LYS A 367 44.71 6.03 -0.65
N ALA A 368 45.18 4.95 -1.25
CA ALA A 368 44.56 3.62 -1.16
C ALA A 368 44.17 3.25 0.28
N GLU A 369 45.03 3.58 1.25
CA GLU A 369 44.79 3.40 2.69
C GLU A 369 43.62 4.24 3.23
N VAL A 370 43.50 5.50 2.82
CA VAL A 370 42.39 6.38 3.23
C VAL A 370 41.08 5.91 2.60
N THR A 371 41.10 5.57 1.30
CA THR A 371 39.95 5.01 0.59
C THR A 371 39.46 3.73 1.26
N ARG A 372 40.38 2.82 1.60
CA ARG A 372 40.08 1.57 2.32
C ARG A 372 39.39 1.86 3.65
N LYS A 373 39.94 2.75 4.47
CA LYS A 373 39.35 3.13 5.77
C LYS A 373 37.95 3.72 5.67
N LEU A 374 37.66 4.46 4.60
CA LEU A 374 36.31 5.00 4.37
C LEU A 374 35.32 3.87 4.08
N PHE A 375 35.67 2.91 3.22
CA PHE A 375 34.83 1.73 2.97
C PHE A 375 34.68 0.84 4.20
N GLU A 376 35.76 0.58 4.94
CA GLU A 376 35.71 -0.19 6.19
C GLU A 376 34.79 0.47 7.21
N LYS A 377 34.83 1.80 7.31
CA LYS A 377 33.93 2.55 8.18
C LYS A 377 32.47 2.45 7.72
N ALA A 378 32.20 2.60 6.43
CA ALA A 378 30.84 2.44 5.89
C ALA A 378 30.30 1.01 6.10
N ALA A 379 31.14 0.00 5.85
CA ALA A 379 30.79 -1.40 6.05
C ALA A 379 30.52 -1.72 7.53
N ALA A 380 31.31 -1.18 8.46
CA ALA A 380 31.05 -1.30 9.90
C ALA A 380 29.75 -0.64 10.36
N MET A 381 29.18 0.25 9.54
CA MET A 381 27.87 0.88 9.73
C MET A 381 26.76 0.18 8.94
N ASN A 382 27.01 -1.04 8.46
CA ASN A 382 26.10 -1.86 7.66
C ASN A 382 25.67 -1.21 6.34
N GLU A 383 26.52 -0.35 5.74
CA GLU A 383 26.26 0.20 4.41
C GLU A 383 26.49 -0.90 3.35
N ARG A 384 25.41 -1.29 2.69
CA ARG A 384 25.35 -2.44 1.78
C ARG A 384 26.34 -2.32 0.63
N THR A 385 26.40 -1.17 -0.04
CA THR A 385 27.23 -1.01 -1.25
C THR A 385 28.71 -1.10 -0.91
N ALA A 386 29.14 -0.54 0.21
CA ALA A 386 30.50 -0.67 0.73
C ALA A 386 30.86 -2.13 1.04
N ILE A 387 29.97 -2.87 1.70
CA ILE A 387 30.19 -4.29 2.02
C ILE A 387 30.40 -5.10 0.72
N ILE A 388 29.46 -4.99 -0.23
CA ILE A 388 29.50 -5.74 -1.49
C ILE A 388 30.76 -5.39 -2.29
N PHE A 389 31.11 -4.10 -2.37
CA PHE A 389 32.28 -3.65 -3.10
C PHE A 389 33.60 -4.15 -2.46
N MET A 390 33.71 -4.07 -1.13
CA MET A 390 34.89 -4.53 -0.40
C MET A 390 35.06 -6.05 -0.46
N GLU A 391 33.97 -6.80 -0.36
CA GLU A 391 33.97 -8.26 -0.52
C GLU A 391 34.45 -8.64 -1.91
N TYR A 392 33.90 -8.01 -2.96
CA TYR A 392 34.31 -8.26 -4.33
C TYR A 392 35.80 -7.97 -4.55
N CYS A 393 36.28 -6.84 -4.02
CA CYS A 393 37.69 -6.46 -4.15
C CYS A 393 38.60 -7.45 -3.41
N THR A 394 38.22 -7.89 -2.21
CA THR A 394 39.01 -8.83 -1.42
C THR A 394 39.06 -10.21 -2.10
N LYS A 395 37.91 -10.73 -2.53
CA LYS A 395 37.78 -12.02 -3.23
C LYS A 395 38.63 -12.08 -4.50
N ASN A 396 38.73 -10.98 -5.23
CA ASN A 396 39.43 -10.90 -6.52
C ASN A 396 40.83 -10.27 -6.43
N GLY A 397 41.34 -9.98 -5.23
CA GLY A 397 42.67 -9.40 -5.03
C GLY A 397 42.85 -8.00 -5.66
N LEU A 398 41.78 -7.21 -5.72
CA LEU A 398 41.78 -5.89 -6.37
C LEU A 398 42.40 -4.82 -5.47
N SER A 399 43.20 -3.95 -6.08
CA SER A 399 43.94 -2.90 -5.38
C SER A 399 43.32 -1.51 -5.57
N PHE A 400 43.31 -0.71 -4.50
CA PHE A 400 42.83 0.68 -4.50
C PHE A 400 43.89 1.71 -4.92
N GLU A 401 45.09 1.25 -5.29
CA GLU A 401 46.19 2.12 -5.77
C GLU A 401 45.83 2.86 -7.07
N ASN A 402 45.04 2.21 -7.94
CA ASN A 402 44.64 2.79 -9.21
C ASN A 402 43.17 2.47 -9.50
N GLY A 403 42.29 3.43 -9.19
CA GLY A 403 40.86 3.29 -9.41
C GLY A 403 40.48 3.07 -10.87
N ALA A 404 41.17 3.70 -11.83
CA ALA A 404 40.89 3.48 -13.26
C ALA A 404 41.20 2.03 -13.69
N ALA A 405 42.31 1.48 -13.20
CA ALA A 405 42.67 0.09 -13.45
C ALA A 405 41.69 -0.88 -12.76
N LEU A 406 41.29 -0.60 -11.52
CA LEU A 406 40.30 -1.37 -10.78
C LEU A 406 38.95 -1.37 -11.50
N LEU A 407 38.45 -0.19 -11.91
CA LEU A 407 37.20 -0.07 -12.67
C LEU A 407 37.25 -0.87 -13.97
N LYS A 408 38.38 -0.82 -14.69
CA LYS A 408 38.58 -1.62 -15.91
C LYS A 408 38.52 -3.13 -15.64
N GLN A 409 39.07 -3.58 -14.51
CA GLN A 409 39.02 -5.00 -14.10
C GLN A 409 37.59 -5.43 -13.73
N ILE A 410 36.86 -4.62 -12.96
CA ILE A 410 35.43 -4.85 -12.66
C ILE A 410 34.62 -4.91 -13.96
N ALA A 411 34.80 -3.93 -14.85
CA ALA A 411 34.09 -3.88 -16.13
C ALA A 411 34.41 -5.08 -17.05
N ALA A 412 35.66 -5.57 -17.02
CA ALA A 412 36.05 -6.77 -17.78
C ALA A 412 35.40 -8.03 -17.20
N ALA A 413 35.36 -8.18 -15.87
CA ALA A 413 34.68 -9.29 -15.20
C ALA A 413 33.17 -9.27 -15.46
N ALA A 414 32.55 -8.09 -15.40
CA ALA A 414 31.12 -7.93 -15.71
C ALA A 414 30.79 -8.35 -17.15
N LYS A 415 31.64 -7.97 -18.12
CA LYS A 415 31.54 -8.44 -19.52
C LYS A 415 31.81 -9.93 -19.67
N GLY A 416 32.64 -10.50 -18.81
CA GLY A 416 32.94 -11.93 -18.72
C GLY A 416 31.83 -12.75 -18.05
N GLY A 417 30.77 -12.12 -17.56
CA GLY A 417 29.62 -12.81 -16.96
C GLY A 417 29.60 -12.82 -15.43
N ASP A 418 30.51 -12.14 -14.73
CA ASP A 418 30.45 -12.10 -13.26
C ASP A 418 29.24 -11.29 -12.77
N ALA A 419 28.31 -11.94 -12.05
CA ALA A 419 27.06 -11.34 -11.61
C ALA A 419 27.23 -10.22 -10.58
N GLN A 420 28.18 -10.36 -9.64
CA GLN A 420 28.48 -9.34 -8.64
C GLN A 420 29.15 -8.13 -9.31
N ALA A 421 30.05 -8.35 -10.27
CA ALA A 421 30.65 -7.30 -11.06
C ALA A 421 29.61 -6.57 -11.93
N GLN A 422 28.64 -7.30 -12.50
CA GLN A 422 27.52 -6.70 -13.24
C GLN A 422 26.68 -5.81 -12.33
N TYR A 423 26.31 -6.27 -11.13
CA TYR A 423 25.62 -5.43 -10.15
C TYR A 423 26.43 -4.19 -9.78
N LEU A 424 27.72 -4.36 -9.45
CA LEU A 424 28.59 -3.23 -9.12
C LEU A 424 28.71 -2.24 -10.29
N MET A 425 28.79 -2.69 -11.54
CA MET A 425 28.75 -1.79 -12.69
C MET A 425 27.43 -1.02 -12.76
N GLY A 426 26.31 -1.65 -12.43
CA GLY A 426 25.01 -0.99 -12.28
C GLY A 426 25.08 0.17 -11.28
N GLU A 427 25.61 -0.07 -10.08
CA GLU A 427 25.84 0.97 -9.06
C GLU A 427 26.74 2.10 -9.59
N MET A 428 27.83 1.77 -10.28
CA MET A 428 28.75 2.78 -10.83
C MET A 428 28.04 3.69 -11.84
N TYR A 429 27.18 3.13 -12.69
CA TYR A 429 26.40 3.89 -13.67
C TYR A 429 25.22 4.66 -13.04
N CYS A 430 24.67 4.18 -11.93
CA CYS A 430 23.62 4.88 -11.17
C CYS A 430 24.14 6.22 -10.63
N ASP A 431 25.31 6.20 -9.99
CA ASP A 431 25.86 7.34 -9.28
C ASP A 431 26.95 8.11 -10.05
N GLY A 432 27.40 7.59 -11.19
CA GLY A 432 28.47 8.19 -12.00
C GLY A 432 29.86 8.03 -11.37
N HIS A 433 30.15 6.88 -10.78
CA HIS A 433 31.44 6.58 -10.16
C HIS A 433 32.45 6.10 -11.20
N GLY A 434 33.34 7.01 -11.63
CA GLY A 434 34.37 6.71 -12.65
C GLY A 434 33.82 6.48 -14.06
N VAL A 435 32.50 6.51 -14.22
CA VAL A 435 31.76 6.47 -15.48
C VAL A 435 30.77 7.63 -15.50
N LYS A 436 30.32 8.03 -16.69
CA LYS A 436 29.21 8.99 -16.80
C LYS A 436 27.93 8.28 -16.36
N MET A 437 27.10 8.96 -15.57
CA MET A 437 25.76 8.47 -15.22
C MET A 437 24.98 8.08 -16.49
N ASP A 438 24.47 6.85 -16.52
CA ASP A 438 23.71 6.31 -17.66
C ASP A 438 22.71 5.26 -17.17
N GLU A 439 21.45 5.67 -17.11
CA GLU A 439 20.35 4.92 -16.50
C GLU A 439 19.99 3.67 -17.30
N LYS A 440 20.10 3.74 -18.63
CA LYS A 440 19.84 2.61 -19.52
C LYS A 440 20.90 1.53 -19.34
N THR A 441 22.16 1.97 -19.23
CA THR A 441 23.29 1.08 -19.01
C THR A 441 23.25 0.47 -17.60
N MET A 442 22.89 1.26 -16.60
CA MET A 442 22.63 0.77 -15.23
C MET A 442 21.57 -0.35 -15.24
N ALA A 443 20.39 -0.10 -15.83
CA ALA A 443 19.31 -1.09 -15.88
C ALA A 443 19.71 -2.35 -16.67
N ALA A 444 20.50 -2.20 -17.73
CA ALA A 444 21.04 -3.32 -18.49
C ALA A 444 21.97 -4.20 -17.64
N TYR A 445 22.87 -3.59 -16.85
CA TYR A 445 23.76 -4.32 -15.95
C TYR A 445 23.02 -5.04 -14.83
N TYR A 446 22.04 -4.39 -14.18
CA TYR A 446 21.17 -5.08 -13.22
C TYR A 446 20.41 -6.24 -13.86
N THR A 447 19.88 -6.05 -15.08
CA THR A 447 19.21 -7.12 -15.83
C THR A 447 20.14 -8.31 -16.10
N MET A 448 21.42 -8.08 -16.42
CA MET A 448 22.40 -9.15 -16.59
C MET A 448 22.63 -9.92 -15.29
N ALA A 449 22.80 -9.22 -14.16
CA ALA A 449 22.98 -9.85 -12.85
C ALA A 449 21.72 -10.62 -12.39
N VAL A 450 20.52 -10.09 -12.68
CA VAL A 450 19.23 -10.75 -12.42
C VAL A 450 19.08 -12.06 -13.20
N LYS A 451 19.55 -12.13 -14.45
CA LYS A 451 19.56 -13.39 -15.23
C LYS A 451 20.37 -14.50 -14.55
N GLN A 452 21.28 -14.13 -13.66
CA GLN A 452 22.10 -15.04 -12.87
C GLN A 452 21.60 -15.19 -11.43
N ASN A 453 20.38 -14.70 -11.14
CA ASN A 453 19.73 -14.75 -9.85
C ASN A 453 20.47 -14.02 -8.71
N TYR A 454 21.27 -12.99 -9.03
CA TYR A 454 22.02 -12.25 -8.02
C TYR A 454 21.10 -11.40 -7.12
N ILE A 455 21.06 -11.73 -5.84
CA ILE A 455 20.13 -11.19 -4.83
C ILE A 455 19.99 -9.66 -4.84
N TYR A 456 21.10 -8.91 -4.79
CA TYR A 456 21.02 -7.45 -4.71
C TYR A 456 20.54 -6.80 -6.01
N ALA A 457 20.82 -7.42 -7.17
CA ALA A 457 20.29 -6.95 -8.44
C ALA A 457 18.78 -7.24 -8.58
N LEU A 458 18.30 -8.34 -7.99
CA LEU A 458 16.86 -8.64 -7.91
C LEU A 458 16.13 -7.57 -7.11
N THR A 459 16.64 -7.20 -5.93
CA THR A 459 16.06 -6.15 -5.08
C THR A 459 16.06 -4.78 -5.77
N GLU A 460 17.20 -4.36 -6.34
CA GLU A 460 17.26 -3.04 -7.01
C GLU A 460 16.39 -2.98 -8.26
N LEU A 461 16.40 -4.01 -9.12
CA LEU A 461 15.57 -4.01 -10.31
C LEU A 461 14.08 -4.10 -9.97
N SER A 462 13.71 -4.81 -8.90
CA SER A 462 12.35 -4.80 -8.34
C SER A 462 11.90 -3.36 -8.03
N ARG A 463 12.71 -2.62 -7.27
CA ARG A 463 12.43 -1.23 -6.92
C ARG A 463 12.31 -0.32 -8.14
N LEU A 464 13.13 -0.51 -9.18
CA LEU A 464 13.02 0.29 -10.41
C LEU A 464 11.68 0.05 -11.14
N TYR A 465 11.24 -1.21 -11.25
CA TYR A 465 9.93 -1.56 -11.83
C TYR A 465 8.76 -1.10 -10.97
N GLU A 466 8.92 -1.13 -9.66
CA GLU A 466 7.95 -0.66 -8.69
C GLU A 466 7.71 0.85 -8.84
N MET A 467 8.78 1.64 -8.99
CA MET A 467 8.73 3.10 -9.00
C MET A 467 8.56 3.70 -10.41
N GLY A 468 8.60 2.86 -11.45
CA GLY A 468 8.64 3.32 -12.84
C GLY A 468 9.88 4.16 -13.18
N ILE A 469 10.99 3.92 -12.48
CA ILE A 469 12.24 4.67 -12.65
C ILE A 469 13.03 4.06 -13.80
N TYR A 470 13.07 4.76 -14.95
CA TYR A 470 13.78 4.39 -16.19
C TYR A 470 13.31 3.11 -16.89
N VAL A 471 12.46 2.32 -16.24
CA VAL A 471 11.67 1.24 -16.79
C VAL A 471 10.20 1.59 -16.67
N LYS A 472 9.35 1.04 -17.56
CA LYS A 472 7.91 1.20 -17.41
C LYS A 472 7.48 0.51 -16.12
N GLU A 473 6.71 1.22 -15.28
CA GLU A 473 6.16 0.66 -14.05
C GLU A 473 5.48 -0.68 -14.33
N ASN A 474 5.83 -1.69 -13.55
CA ASN A 474 5.28 -3.03 -13.66
C ASN A 474 5.31 -3.74 -12.30
N ARG A 475 4.18 -3.68 -11.60
CA ARG A 475 4.01 -4.27 -10.27
C ARG A 475 4.23 -5.78 -10.27
N ASP A 476 3.76 -6.51 -11.28
CA ASP A 476 3.91 -7.96 -11.35
C ASP A 476 5.39 -8.34 -11.45
N VAL A 477 6.14 -7.66 -12.31
CA VAL A 477 7.59 -7.89 -12.44
C VAL A 477 8.33 -7.53 -11.15
N ALA A 478 7.97 -6.42 -10.49
CA ALA A 478 8.56 -6.04 -9.21
C ALA A 478 8.35 -7.11 -8.12
N ILE A 479 7.10 -7.61 -7.98
CA ILE A 479 6.76 -8.68 -7.03
C ILE A 479 7.54 -9.96 -7.35
N GLN A 480 7.59 -10.38 -8.61
CA GLN A 480 8.32 -11.58 -9.02
C GLN A 480 9.82 -11.51 -8.73
N LEU A 481 10.43 -10.34 -8.93
CA LEU A 481 11.85 -10.12 -8.60
C LEU A 481 12.07 -10.09 -7.07
N ALA A 482 11.17 -9.45 -6.32
CA ALA A 482 11.23 -9.42 -4.87
C ALA A 482 11.06 -10.81 -4.25
N LEU A 483 10.16 -11.66 -4.76
CA LEU A 483 10.01 -13.05 -4.30
C LEU A 483 11.33 -13.81 -4.43
N LYS A 484 12.01 -13.72 -5.58
CA LYS A 484 13.31 -14.37 -5.79
C LYS A 484 14.43 -13.85 -4.89
N ALA A 485 14.37 -12.56 -4.53
CA ALA A 485 15.34 -11.97 -3.61
C ALA A 485 15.05 -12.39 -2.16
N ALA A 486 13.78 -12.43 -1.77
CA ALA A 486 13.33 -12.93 -0.48
C ALA A 486 13.68 -14.42 -0.29
N GLU A 487 13.60 -15.23 -1.36
CA GLU A 487 14.03 -16.64 -1.36
C GLU A 487 15.49 -16.83 -1.02
N GLN A 488 16.30 -15.78 -1.18
CA GLN A 488 17.70 -15.76 -0.81
C GLN A 488 17.95 -15.03 0.52
N GLY A 489 16.89 -14.68 1.26
CA GLY A 489 16.95 -14.04 2.57
C GLY A 489 17.05 -12.51 2.57
N ASP A 490 16.83 -11.84 1.42
CA ASP A 490 16.90 -10.37 1.38
C ASP A 490 15.77 -9.73 2.19
N GLN A 491 16.15 -9.03 3.26
CA GLN A 491 15.19 -8.40 4.19
C GLN A 491 14.45 -7.22 3.56
N GLN A 492 15.07 -6.51 2.61
CA GLN A 492 14.40 -5.41 1.92
C GLN A 492 13.29 -5.93 1.00
N ALA A 493 13.55 -7.01 0.26
CA ALA A 493 12.54 -7.67 -0.55
C ALA A 493 11.40 -8.25 0.30
N LEU A 494 11.69 -8.86 1.44
CA LEU A 494 10.67 -9.33 2.39
C LEU A 494 9.79 -8.18 2.91
N SER A 495 10.41 -7.06 3.31
CA SER A 495 9.68 -5.86 3.73
C SER A 495 8.76 -5.37 2.64
N TYR A 496 9.24 -5.28 1.40
CA TYR A 496 8.43 -4.87 0.26
C TYR A 496 7.25 -5.82 0.01
N LEU A 497 7.46 -7.14 0.06
CA LEU A 497 6.40 -8.14 -0.13
C LEU A 497 5.30 -8.04 0.93
N ASN A 498 5.68 -7.83 2.19
CA ASN A 498 4.73 -7.57 3.26
C ASN A 498 3.91 -6.31 2.98
N THR A 499 4.58 -5.24 2.56
CA THR A 499 3.96 -3.97 2.17
C THR A 499 3.07 -4.09 0.95
N VAL A 500 3.17 -5.09 0.07
CA VAL A 500 2.26 -5.21 -1.08
C VAL A 500 1.20 -6.30 -0.93
N GLY A 501 1.00 -6.79 0.31
CA GLY A 501 0.00 -7.81 0.63
C GLY A 501 0.37 -9.22 0.16
N GLN A 502 1.66 -9.51 -0.02
CA GLN A 502 2.17 -10.84 -0.41
C GLN A 502 2.76 -11.59 0.80
N VAL A 503 2.09 -11.49 1.95
CA VAL A 503 2.56 -12.00 3.26
C VAL A 503 2.72 -13.53 3.23
N ASP A 504 1.72 -14.27 2.71
CA ASP A 504 1.80 -15.73 2.57
C ASP A 504 2.99 -16.19 1.71
N ALA A 505 3.34 -15.39 0.71
CA ALA A 505 4.48 -15.67 -0.14
C ALA A 505 5.78 -15.37 0.62
N ALA A 506 5.87 -14.24 1.33
CA ALA A 506 7.01 -13.89 2.18
C ALA A 506 7.27 -14.91 3.30
N GLU A 507 6.22 -15.41 3.96
CA GLU A 507 6.31 -16.42 5.02
C GLU A 507 6.73 -17.80 4.50
N LYS A 508 6.16 -18.26 3.37
CA LYS A 508 6.60 -19.49 2.69
C LYS A 508 8.07 -19.40 2.30
N THR A 509 8.52 -18.22 1.92
CA THR A 509 9.90 -17.97 1.55
C THR A 509 10.84 -17.99 2.75
N GLN A 510 10.42 -17.48 3.92
CA GLN A 510 11.18 -17.59 5.17
C GLN A 510 11.26 -19.03 5.70
N ALA A 511 10.21 -19.84 5.53
CA ALA A 511 10.17 -21.22 6.00
C ALA A 511 11.09 -22.19 5.23
N ASN A 512 11.57 -21.78 4.04
CA ASN A 512 12.42 -22.60 3.16
C ASN A 512 13.93 -22.31 3.28
N ASN A 513 14.34 -21.37 4.14
CA ASN A 513 15.73 -21.00 4.45
C ASN A 513 16.08 -21.36 5.89
#